data_AF-A0A418M6T9-F1
#
_entry.id   AF-A0A418M6T9-F1
#
_cell.length_a   1.000
_cell.length_b   1.000
_cell.length_c   1.000
_cell.angle_alpha   90.00
_cell.angle_beta   90.00
_cell.angle_gamma   90.00
#
_symmetry.space_group_name_H-M   'P 1'
#
loop_
_entity.id
_entity.type
_entity.pdbx_description
1 polymer ?
#
loop_
_entity_poly.entity_id
_entity_poly.type
_entity_poly.pdbx_seq_one_letter_code
_entity_poly.pdbx_strand_id
1 'polypeptide(L)'
;MVKLGLPVNLLGQLLISGDDNTYTGFSAGENLTSGNNNTFYGSRAGQNVSSGDENTFIGALTGLNSTGRANTLLGYAAGNSMTTANFNTFIGDQAGRATTTGGSNFMMGTNAGQNNVTGQANFFLGDNTGGGNTGGSFNVYLGQNAGNGTNVNGDNNTAIGFETGRANAAGINNTFVGFRADAGAAGLQNATAIGNNARVNISNAVVLGNGANVGIGNSAPSARLHVTTGVANQSGLRLENLTSASPASASNQTKFLTVDASGNVILGSPASSGREAATEAFWQKNDAGLLQAPNADAVVIGKNLKSTPAGYRLFVADGILTEKVKVAVKNSSDWSDYVFADDYKLRSLESVEAFVKANKHLPGVPSAEQVVSEGVDMAKMDAKLLEKIEELTLYMIQLKKDSDRRINQLEKENQELKQLIKERR
;
A
#
# COMPACT_ATOMS: atom_id res chain seq x y z
N MET A 1 -43.08 10.26 -63.34
CA MET A 1 -44.18 11.05 -62.71
C MET A 1 -45.41 10.16 -62.55
N VAL A 2 -45.80 9.78 -61.31
CA VAL A 2 -47.18 9.35 -61.02
C VAL A 2 -47.69 10.13 -59.82
N LYS A 3 -48.39 11.22 -60.14
CA LYS A 3 -49.47 11.82 -59.35
C LYS A 3 -50.73 10.96 -59.57
N LEU A 4 -51.25 10.30 -58.54
CA LEU A 4 -52.64 9.82 -58.52
C LEU A 4 -53.27 10.18 -57.17
N GLY A 5 -54.06 11.26 -57.22
CA GLY A 5 -54.73 11.89 -56.09
C GLY A 5 -54.99 13.37 -56.38
N LEU A 6 -55.79 13.68 -57.42
CA LEU A 6 -56.34 15.02 -57.64
C LEU A 6 -57.48 15.29 -56.63
N PRO A 7 -57.69 16.55 -56.19
CA PRO A 7 -58.31 17.55 -57.04
C PRO A 7 -57.44 18.81 -57.31
N VAL A 8 -57.35 19.11 -58.60
CA VAL A 8 -57.36 20.42 -59.27
C VAL A 8 -57.24 21.66 -58.37
N ASN A 9 -56.11 22.36 -58.48
CA ASN A 9 -56.14 23.77 -58.87
C ASN A 9 -54.99 24.06 -59.86
N LEU A 10 -55.41 24.36 -61.09
CA LEU A 10 -54.60 24.53 -62.29
C LEU A 10 -54.52 26.04 -62.56
N LEU A 11 -53.40 26.70 -62.28
CA LEU A 11 -52.91 27.96 -62.89
C LEU A 11 -51.62 28.48 -62.21
N GLY A 12 -50.62 27.61 -62.09
CA GLY A 12 -49.31 27.95 -61.55
C GLY A 12 -48.44 26.72 -61.63
N GLN A 13 -48.00 26.38 -62.84
CA GLN A 13 -47.01 25.33 -63.04
C GLN A 13 -45.71 25.81 -62.37
N LEU A 14 -45.54 25.49 -61.08
CA LEU A 14 -44.27 25.65 -60.40
C LEU A 14 -43.31 24.73 -61.15
N LEU A 15 -42.44 25.32 -61.96
CA LEU A 15 -41.36 24.63 -62.65
C LEU A 15 -40.50 23.97 -61.56
N ILE A 16 -40.76 22.70 -61.27
CA ILE A 16 -39.85 21.89 -60.46
C ILE A 16 -38.59 21.75 -61.32
N SER A 17 -37.52 22.46 -60.98
CA SER A 17 -36.22 22.36 -61.67
C SER A 17 -35.45 21.09 -61.27
N GLY A 18 -36.17 19.99 -60.99
CA GLY A 18 -35.64 18.82 -60.30
C GLY A 18 -36.10 17.50 -60.90
N ASP A 19 -35.15 16.59 -61.09
CA ASP A 19 -35.30 15.29 -61.71
C ASP A 19 -35.35 14.15 -60.66
N ASP A 20 -35.91 12.99 -61.05
CA ASP A 20 -35.88 11.73 -60.28
C ASP A 20 -36.50 11.77 -58.87
N ASN A 21 -37.62 12.49 -58.73
CA ASN A 21 -38.37 12.54 -57.47
C ASN A 21 -39.63 11.65 -57.46
N THR A 22 -39.94 11.03 -56.32
CA THR A 22 -41.14 10.21 -56.08
C THR A 22 -41.92 10.72 -54.88
N TYR A 23 -43.22 11.04 -55.04
CA TYR A 23 -44.09 11.50 -53.95
C TYR A 23 -45.39 10.71 -53.87
N THR A 24 -45.84 10.34 -52.67
CA THR A 24 -47.11 9.66 -52.44
C THR A 24 -47.71 10.05 -51.09
N GLY A 25 -48.97 10.49 -51.07
CA GLY A 25 -49.67 10.94 -49.86
C GLY A 25 -50.23 12.36 -49.99
N PHE A 26 -51.20 12.71 -49.14
CA PHE A 26 -51.80 14.04 -49.12
C PHE A 26 -50.74 15.11 -48.83
N SER A 27 -50.60 16.12 -49.69
CA SER A 27 -49.60 17.22 -49.58
C SER A 27 -48.13 16.77 -49.44
N ALA A 28 -47.78 15.56 -49.91
CA ALA A 28 -46.38 15.13 -49.94
C ALA A 28 -45.61 15.94 -51.00
N GLY A 29 -44.51 16.59 -50.61
CA GLY A 29 -43.67 17.41 -51.49
C GLY A 29 -44.36 18.62 -52.14
N GLU A 30 -45.46 19.12 -51.55
CA GLU A 30 -46.34 20.14 -52.14
C GLU A 30 -45.60 21.42 -52.60
N ASN A 31 -44.63 21.89 -51.82
CA ASN A 31 -43.94 23.17 -52.06
C ASN A 31 -42.55 23.03 -52.72
N LEU A 32 -42.16 21.86 -53.23
CA LEU A 32 -40.83 21.69 -53.84
C LEU A 32 -40.72 22.48 -55.15
N THR A 33 -39.77 23.43 -55.22
CA THR A 33 -39.48 24.22 -56.43
C THR A 33 -38.20 23.76 -57.14
N SER A 34 -37.22 23.22 -56.42
CA SER A 34 -35.98 22.67 -56.98
C SER A 34 -35.46 21.49 -56.17
N GLY A 35 -34.72 20.57 -56.79
CA GLY A 35 -34.07 19.46 -56.08
C GLY A 35 -34.31 18.09 -56.70
N ASN A 36 -33.32 17.21 -56.58
CA ASN A 36 -33.23 15.94 -57.30
C ASN A 36 -33.25 14.73 -56.35
N ASN A 37 -33.66 13.56 -56.87
CA ASN A 37 -33.49 12.27 -56.19
C ASN A 37 -34.18 12.14 -54.81
N ASN A 38 -35.35 12.76 -54.63
CA ASN A 38 -36.10 12.70 -53.38
C ASN A 38 -37.22 11.66 -53.42
N THR A 39 -37.43 10.94 -52.31
CA THR A 39 -38.55 10.00 -52.12
C THR A 39 -39.38 10.42 -50.92
N PHE A 40 -40.59 10.94 -51.12
CA PHE A 40 -41.51 11.30 -50.02
C PHE A 40 -42.77 10.41 -50.02
N TYR A 41 -43.01 9.70 -48.92
CA TYR A 41 -44.13 8.80 -48.75
C TYR A 41 -44.84 9.04 -47.42
N GLY A 42 -46.09 9.48 -47.45
CA GLY A 42 -46.91 9.76 -46.26
C GLY A 42 -47.61 11.12 -46.32
N SER A 43 -48.63 11.29 -45.48
CA SER A 43 -49.35 12.58 -45.40
C SER A 43 -48.42 13.69 -44.92
N ARG A 44 -48.28 14.75 -45.72
CA ARG A 44 -47.43 15.92 -45.49
C ARG A 44 -45.93 15.60 -45.32
N ALA A 45 -45.47 14.47 -45.85
CA ALA A 45 -44.04 14.18 -45.94
C ALA A 45 -43.36 15.25 -46.81
N GLY A 46 -42.42 16.00 -46.24
CA GLY A 46 -41.71 17.08 -46.95
C GLY A 46 -42.61 18.20 -47.50
N GLN A 47 -43.77 18.49 -46.87
CA GLN A 47 -44.75 19.43 -47.43
C GLN A 47 -44.18 20.82 -47.77
N ASN A 48 -43.36 21.40 -46.88
CA ASN A 48 -42.81 22.75 -47.01
C ASN A 48 -41.34 22.75 -47.48
N VAL A 49 -40.85 21.63 -48.00
CA VAL A 49 -39.51 21.55 -48.59
C VAL A 49 -39.52 22.38 -49.87
N SER A 50 -38.80 23.49 -49.90
CA SER A 50 -38.67 24.34 -51.10
C SER A 50 -37.52 23.90 -52.01
N SER A 51 -36.42 23.43 -51.44
CA SER A 51 -35.26 22.89 -52.14
C SER A 51 -34.64 21.70 -51.39
N GLY A 52 -33.79 20.90 -52.04
CA GLY A 52 -33.02 19.83 -51.37
C GLY A 52 -32.90 18.57 -52.21
N ASP A 53 -31.75 17.90 -52.09
CA ASP A 53 -31.41 16.73 -52.90
C ASP A 53 -31.25 15.47 -52.05
N GLU A 54 -31.50 14.30 -52.64
CA GLU A 54 -31.15 12.99 -52.10
C GLU A 54 -31.84 12.65 -50.77
N ASN A 55 -33.06 13.16 -50.52
CA ASN A 55 -33.78 12.89 -49.28
C ASN A 55 -34.79 11.74 -49.42
N THR A 56 -34.82 10.84 -48.43
CA THR A 56 -35.83 9.78 -48.31
C THR A 56 -36.68 10.02 -47.07
N PHE A 57 -37.92 10.47 -47.24
CA PHE A 57 -38.88 10.75 -46.15
C PHE A 57 -40.07 9.80 -46.22
N ILE A 58 -40.23 8.94 -45.21
CA ILE A 58 -41.27 7.92 -45.16
C ILE A 58 -41.98 7.99 -43.80
N GLY A 59 -43.24 8.43 -43.80
CA GLY A 59 -44.04 8.65 -42.60
C GLY A 59 -44.85 9.94 -42.71
N ALA A 60 -45.90 10.07 -41.90
CA ALA A 60 -46.61 11.34 -41.85
C ALA A 60 -45.76 12.39 -41.14
N LEU A 61 -45.77 13.62 -41.66
CA LEU A 61 -45.09 14.79 -41.08
C LEU A 61 -43.55 14.70 -41.02
N THR A 62 -42.91 13.78 -41.75
CA THR A 62 -41.45 13.67 -41.81
C THR A 62 -40.82 14.83 -42.58
N GLY A 63 -39.75 15.41 -42.06
CA GLY A 63 -38.92 16.40 -42.76
C GLY A 63 -39.68 17.64 -43.25
N LEU A 64 -40.70 18.09 -42.53
CA LEU A 64 -41.72 19.03 -43.02
C LEU A 64 -41.16 20.29 -43.69
N ASN A 65 -40.10 20.88 -43.14
CA ASN A 65 -39.48 22.13 -43.63
C ASN A 65 -38.02 21.93 -44.10
N SER A 66 -37.59 20.68 -44.32
CA SER A 66 -36.17 20.36 -44.52
C SER A 66 -35.68 20.78 -45.90
N THR A 67 -34.89 21.85 -45.99
CA THR A 67 -34.15 22.22 -47.20
C THR A 67 -32.75 21.60 -47.30
N GLY A 68 -32.41 20.71 -46.36
CA GLY A 68 -31.14 19.98 -46.36
C GLY A 68 -31.08 18.84 -47.37
N ARG A 69 -29.91 18.23 -47.50
CA ARG A 69 -29.62 17.13 -48.43
C ARG A 69 -29.23 15.82 -47.74
N ALA A 70 -29.40 14.73 -48.47
CA ALA A 70 -28.93 13.39 -48.10
C ALA A 70 -29.46 12.92 -46.72
N ASN A 71 -30.73 13.20 -46.42
CA ASN A 71 -31.37 12.77 -45.17
C ASN A 71 -32.28 11.55 -45.40
N THR A 72 -32.22 10.57 -44.50
CA THR A 72 -33.13 9.42 -44.46
C THR A 72 -34.00 9.51 -43.20
N LEU A 73 -35.29 9.79 -43.36
CA LEU A 73 -36.26 9.96 -42.27
C LEU A 73 -37.37 8.92 -42.41
N LEU A 74 -37.54 8.06 -41.41
CA LEU A 74 -38.54 6.99 -41.39
C LEU A 74 -39.29 6.99 -40.05
N GLY A 75 -40.61 7.17 -40.06
CA GLY A 75 -41.47 7.17 -38.87
C GLY A 75 -42.33 8.42 -38.74
N TYR A 76 -43.35 8.39 -37.87
CA TYR A 76 -44.22 9.55 -37.68
C TYR A 76 -43.44 10.73 -37.10
N ALA A 77 -43.52 11.90 -37.75
CA ALA A 77 -42.88 13.14 -37.34
C ALA A 77 -41.35 13.06 -37.12
N ALA A 78 -40.65 12.10 -37.72
CA ALA A 78 -39.19 12.05 -37.71
C ALA A 78 -38.62 13.29 -38.42
N GLY A 79 -37.70 14.02 -37.77
CA GLY A 79 -37.11 15.25 -38.30
C GLY A 79 -38.11 16.36 -38.63
N ASN A 80 -39.27 16.43 -37.95
CA ASN A 80 -40.36 17.35 -38.30
C ASN A 80 -39.94 18.83 -38.36
N SER A 81 -39.05 19.28 -37.47
CA SER A 81 -38.58 20.68 -37.40
C SER A 81 -37.34 20.96 -38.24
N MET A 82 -36.86 20.02 -39.07
CA MET A 82 -35.64 20.20 -39.85
C MET A 82 -35.74 21.38 -40.80
N THR A 83 -34.65 22.15 -40.90
CA THR A 83 -34.47 23.23 -41.87
C THR A 83 -33.27 22.93 -42.75
N THR A 84 -32.06 23.33 -42.41
CA THR A 84 -30.87 23.20 -43.28
C THR A 84 -29.95 22.01 -42.94
N ALA A 85 -30.40 21.12 -42.06
CA ALA A 85 -29.65 19.96 -41.58
C ALA A 85 -29.41 18.90 -42.69
N ASN A 86 -28.18 18.40 -42.80
CA ASN A 86 -27.74 17.47 -43.84
C ASN A 86 -27.25 16.14 -43.25
N PHE A 87 -27.29 15.07 -44.05
CA PHE A 87 -26.67 13.77 -43.74
C PHE A 87 -27.22 13.08 -42.48
N ASN A 88 -28.49 13.30 -42.16
CA ASN A 88 -29.11 12.66 -40.99
C ASN A 88 -29.82 11.36 -41.36
N THR A 89 -29.77 10.37 -40.48
CA THR A 89 -30.58 9.15 -40.56
C THR A 89 -31.44 9.05 -39.31
N PHE A 90 -32.74 9.33 -39.42
CA PHE A 90 -33.71 9.25 -38.33
C PHE A 90 -34.72 8.14 -38.58
N ILE A 91 -34.81 7.16 -37.68
CA ILE A 91 -35.68 5.99 -37.82
C ILE A 91 -36.44 5.75 -36.51
N GLY A 92 -37.73 6.09 -36.47
CA GLY A 92 -38.60 5.91 -35.31
C GLY A 92 -39.66 7.01 -35.18
N ASP A 93 -40.63 6.81 -34.30
CA ASP A 93 -41.59 7.86 -33.93
C ASP A 93 -40.85 9.04 -33.30
N GLN A 94 -41.00 10.23 -33.88
CA GLN A 94 -40.41 11.49 -33.41
C GLN A 94 -38.87 11.47 -33.23
N ALA A 95 -38.16 10.57 -33.92
CA ALA A 95 -36.70 10.57 -33.95
C ALA A 95 -36.18 11.89 -34.54
N GLY A 96 -35.28 12.58 -33.82
CA GLY A 96 -34.73 13.88 -34.21
C GLY A 96 -35.78 14.99 -34.43
N ARG A 97 -36.97 14.89 -33.79
CA ARG A 97 -38.11 15.77 -34.08
C ARG A 97 -37.78 17.27 -34.02
N ALA A 98 -36.98 17.72 -33.06
CA ALA A 98 -36.63 19.13 -32.86
C ALA A 98 -35.41 19.61 -33.67
N THR A 99 -34.75 18.73 -34.43
CA THR A 99 -33.51 19.10 -35.15
C THR A 99 -33.80 20.15 -36.20
N THR A 100 -33.03 21.23 -36.23
CA THR A 100 -33.16 22.31 -37.22
C THR A 100 -31.96 22.32 -38.17
N THR A 101 -30.75 22.51 -37.65
CA THR A 101 -29.51 22.67 -38.43
C THR A 101 -28.44 21.60 -38.17
N GLY A 102 -28.58 20.80 -37.11
CA GLY A 102 -27.62 19.76 -36.72
C GLY A 102 -27.48 18.65 -37.78
N GLY A 103 -26.28 18.47 -38.34
CA GLY A 103 -26.00 17.49 -39.39
C GLY A 103 -25.32 16.21 -38.93
N SER A 104 -25.27 15.22 -39.81
CA SER A 104 -24.54 13.95 -39.63
C SER A 104 -24.95 13.13 -38.41
N ASN A 105 -26.21 13.22 -37.97
CA ASN A 105 -26.70 12.45 -36.84
C ASN A 105 -27.35 11.13 -37.29
N PHE A 106 -27.10 10.07 -36.54
CA PHE A 106 -27.84 8.81 -36.63
C PHE A 106 -28.72 8.67 -35.39
N MET A 107 -30.04 8.60 -35.57
CA MET A 107 -31.00 8.47 -34.47
C MET A 107 -32.00 7.37 -34.79
N MET A 108 -32.06 6.33 -33.96
CA MET A 108 -32.96 5.20 -34.16
C MET A 108 -33.65 4.81 -32.85
N GLY A 109 -34.99 4.75 -32.87
CA GLY A 109 -35.84 4.48 -31.71
C GLY A 109 -36.92 5.55 -31.53
N THR A 110 -37.96 5.22 -30.76
CA THR A 110 -38.99 6.20 -30.37
C THR A 110 -38.35 7.33 -29.57
N ASN A 111 -38.61 8.57 -29.96
CA ASN A 111 -38.06 9.79 -29.35
C ASN A 111 -36.53 9.87 -29.28
N ALA A 112 -35.80 9.07 -30.07
CA ALA A 112 -34.34 9.14 -30.11
C ALA A 112 -33.91 10.55 -30.55
N GLY A 113 -33.17 11.26 -29.68
CA GLY A 113 -32.74 12.64 -29.90
C GLY A 113 -33.87 13.64 -30.12
N GLN A 114 -35.09 13.40 -29.62
CA GLN A 114 -36.26 14.24 -29.92
C GLN A 114 -36.05 15.74 -29.66
N ASN A 115 -35.21 16.09 -28.69
CA ASN A 115 -34.93 17.47 -28.26
C ASN A 115 -33.66 18.06 -28.88
N ASN A 116 -32.91 17.30 -29.69
CA ASN A 116 -31.71 17.79 -30.33
C ASN A 116 -32.06 18.84 -31.38
N VAL A 117 -31.56 20.07 -31.22
CA VAL A 117 -31.83 21.21 -32.10
C VAL A 117 -30.67 21.43 -33.08
N THR A 118 -29.47 21.64 -32.55
CA THR A 118 -28.27 22.03 -33.34
C THR A 118 -27.12 21.04 -33.24
N GLY A 119 -27.23 20.00 -32.42
CA GLY A 119 -26.14 19.05 -32.19
C GLY A 119 -25.84 18.25 -33.45
N GLN A 120 -24.56 17.99 -33.70
CA GLN A 120 -24.11 17.31 -34.91
C GLN A 120 -23.28 16.06 -34.59
N ALA A 121 -23.17 15.15 -35.57
CA ALA A 121 -22.35 13.95 -35.50
C ALA A 121 -22.65 13.07 -34.26
N ASN A 122 -23.92 13.00 -33.84
CA ASN A 122 -24.35 12.15 -32.74
C ASN A 122 -24.84 10.78 -33.24
N PHE A 123 -24.61 9.74 -32.45
CA PHE A 123 -25.13 8.40 -32.67
C PHE A 123 -26.04 8.01 -31.52
N PHE A 124 -27.36 8.01 -31.73
CA PHE A 124 -28.38 7.68 -30.73
C PHE A 124 -29.17 6.45 -31.15
N LEU A 125 -29.14 5.40 -30.32
CA LEU A 125 -29.87 4.17 -30.59
C LEU A 125 -30.60 3.68 -29.33
N GLY A 126 -31.92 3.57 -29.41
CA GLY A 126 -32.81 3.14 -28.33
C GLY A 126 -33.96 4.12 -28.06
N ASP A 127 -34.93 3.67 -27.27
CA ASP A 127 -36.08 4.49 -26.85
C ASP A 127 -35.65 5.63 -25.93
N ASN A 128 -36.09 6.85 -26.27
CA ASN A 128 -35.76 8.11 -25.61
C ASN A 128 -34.24 8.42 -25.49
N THR A 129 -33.39 7.70 -26.21
CA THR A 129 -31.93 7.89 -26.17
C THR A 129 -31.54 9.28 -26.63
N GLY A 130 -30.67 9.97 -25.92
CA GLY A 130 -30.27 11.35 -26.22
C GLY A 130 -31.39 12.38 -26.08
N GLY A 131 -32.53 12.03 -25.47
CA GLY A 131 -33.65 12.94 -25.25
C GLY A 131 -33.30 14.17 -24.39
N GLY A 132 -32.19 14.12 -23.65
CA GLY A 132 -31.67 15.24 -22.86
C GLY A 132 -30.74 16.19 -23.62
N ASN A 133 -30.34 15.83 -24.85
CA ASN A 133 -29.38 16.58 -25.63
C ASN A 133 -30.08 17.56 -26.57
N THR A 134 -29.87 18.86 -26.38
CA THR A 134 -30.42 19.94 -27.20
C THR A 134 -29.42 20.51 -28.21
N GLY A 135 -28.12 20.39 -27.96
CA GLY A 135 -27.09 21.01 -28.82
C GLY A 135 -25.70 20.36 -28.77
N GLY A 136 -25.48 19.40 -27.89
CA GLY A 136 -24.23 18.67 -27.79
C GLY A 136 -23.96 17.83 -29.03
N SER A 137 -22.68 17.71 -29.36
CA SER A 137 -22.17 17.11 -30.58
C SER A 137 -21.20 15.97 -30.29
N PHE A 138 -20.99 15.09 -31.27
CA PHE A 138 -20.04 13.98 -31.18
C PHE A 138 -20.33 13.00 -30.03
N ASN A 139 -21.60 12.85 -29.63
CA ASN A 139 -21.99 11.94 -28.58
C ASN A 139 -22.43 10.58 -29.14
N VAL A 140 -22.12 9.49 -28.42
CA VAL A 140 -22.58 8.14 -28.72
C VAL A 140 -23.43 7.66 -27.55
N TYR A 141 -24.75 7.60 -27.74
CA TYR A 141 -25.68 7.07 -26.75
C TYR A 141 -26.38 5.81 -27.28
N LEU A 142 -26.32 4.73 -26.51
CA LEU A 142 -26.87 3.43 -26.87
C LEU A 142 -27.60 2.81 -25.68
N GLY A 143 -28.86 2.43 -25.87
CA GLY A 143 -29.72 1.83 -24.85
C GLY A 143 -30.81 2.78 -24.37
N GLN A 144 -31.94 2.21 -23.96
CA GLN A 144 -33.11 2.99 -23.53
C GLN A 144 -32.73 4.00 -22.45
N ASN A 145 -33.19 5.25 -22.62
CA ASN A 145 -32.94 6.36 -21.73
C ASN A 145 -31.46 6.76 -21.53
N ALA A 146 -30.52 6.25 -22.33
CA ALA A 146 -29.14 6.71 -22.30
C ALA A 146 -29.07 8.20 -22.71
N GLY A 147 -28.42 9.05 -21.90
CA GLY A 147 -28.36 10.50 -22.11
C GLY A 147 -29.72 11.22 -22.03
N ASN A 148 -30.76 10.58 -21.48
CA ASN A 148 -32.09 11.17 -21.34
C ASN A 148 -32.28 11.90 -20.00
N GLY A 149 -31.48 12.93 -19.76
CA GLY A 149 -31.59 13.75 -18.55
C GLY A 149 -31.64 15.24 -18.84
N THR A 150 -31.70 16.05 -17.79
CA THR A 150 -31.73 17.49 -17.96
C THR A 150 -30.35 18.03 -18.32
N ASN A 151 -30.26 18.85 -19.36
CA ASN A 151 -29.04 19.55 -19.78
C ASN A 151 -27.87 18.61 -20.15
N VAL A 152 -28.14 17.44 -20.75
CA VAL A 152 -27.10 16.49 -21.20
C VAL A 152 -26.56 16.95 -22.57
N ASN A 153 -26.02 18.17 -22.56
CA ASN A 153 -25.71 18.99 -23.75
C ASN A 153 -24.22 19.09 -24.06
N GLY A 154 -23.36 18.41 -23.30
CA GLY A 154 -21.93 18.48 -23.56
C GLY A 154 -21.51 17.58 -24.73
N ASP A 155 -20.27 17.78 -25.16
CA ASP A 155 -19.72 17.16 -26.36
C ASP A 155 -18.85 15.93 -26.03
N ASN A 156 -18.67 15.06 -27.03
CA ASN A 156 -17.73 13.94 -27.00
C ASN A 156 -17.98 12.93 -25.87
N ASN A 157 -19.24 12.70 -25.50
CA ASN A 157 -19.59 11.72 -24.48
C ASN A 157 -20.00 10.37 -25.08
N THR A 158 -19.64 9.29 -24.40
CA THR A 158 -20.12 7.94 -24.69
C THR A 158 -20.98 7.44 -23.54
N ALA A 159 -22.23 7.04 -23.79
CA ALA A 159 -23.12 6.42 -22.80
C ALA A 159 -23.76 5.16 -23.38
N ILE A 160 -23.38 3.98 -22.87
CA ILE A 160 -23.80 2.69 -23.39
C ILE A 160 -24.43 1.85 -22.28
N GLY A 161 -25.73 1.61 -22.36
CA GLY A 161 -26.52 0.83 -21.43
C GLY A 161 -27.81 1.52 -21.02
N PHE A 162 -28.71 0.78 -20.38
CA PHE A 162 -29.97 1.30 -19.87
C PHE A 162 -29.74 2.41 -18.83
N GLU A 163 -30.42 3.56 -19.02
CA GLU A 163 -30.37 4.72 -18.13
C GLU A 163 -28.95 5.24 -17.82
N THR A 164 -28.03 5.15 -18.79
CA THR A 164 -26.65 5.65 -18.64
C THR A 164 -26.52 7.14 -18.91
N GLY A 165 -25.59 7.82 -18.23
CA GLY A 165 -25.23 9.21 -18.51
C GLY A 165 -26.38 10.22 -18.38
N ARG A 166 -27.47 9.87 -17.69
CA ARG A 166 -28.64 10.76 -17.52
C ARG A 166 -28.28 11.97 -16.65
N ALA A 167 -27.39 11.80 -15.67
CA ALA A 167 -26.94 12.88 -14.80
C ALA A 167 -25.73 13.64 -15.37
N ASN A 168 -25.26 13.34 -16.59
CA ASN A 168 -24.13 14.01 -17.23
C ASN A 168 -24.45 15.42 -17.75
N ALA A 169 -25.02 16.26 -16.88
CA ALA A 169 -25.42 17.62 -17.22
C ALA A 169 -24.19 18.46 -17.59
N ALA A 170 -24.15 18.97 -18.82
CA ALA A 170 -23.04 19.75 -19.40
C ALA A 170 -21.65 19.09 -19.32
N GLY A 171 -21.56 17.77 -19.13
CA GLY A 171 -20.28 17.06 -19.05
C GLY A 171 -19.66 16.81 -20.43
N ILE A 172 -18.33 16.82 -20.51
CA ILE A 172 -17.59 16.75 -21.78
C ILE A 172 -16.53 15.65 -21.71
N ASN A 173 -16.31 14.90 -22.79
CA ASN A 173 -15.32 13.83 -22.87
C ASN A 173 -15.54 12.71 -21.82
N ASN A 174 -16.78 12.42 -21.45
CA ASN A 174 -17.09 11.42 -20.43
C ASN A 174 -17.49 10.08 -21.05
N THR A 175 -17.21 8.98 -20.34
CA THR A 175 -17.55 7.62 -20.77
C THR A 175 -18.34 6.89 -19.68
N PHE A 176 -19.57 6.47 -20.00
CA PHE A 176 -20.45 5.72 -19.12
C PHE A 176 -20.85 4.40 -19.78
N VAL A 177 -20.51 3.26 -19.20
CA VAL A 177 -20.81 1.94 -19.79
C VAL A 177 -21.35 1.00 -18.73
N GLY A 178 -22.53 0.42 -18.95
CA GLY A 178 -23.18 -0.53 -18.04
C GLY A 178 -24.61 -0.13 -17.67
N PHE A 179 -25.29 -0.93 -16.84
CA PHE A 179 -26.63 -0.56 -16.36
C PHE A 179 -26.51 0.60 -15.36
N ARG A 180 -27.15 1.75 -15.66
CA ARG A 180 -27.15 2.95 -14.79
C ARG A 180 -25.76 3.46 -14.39
N ALA A 181 -24.76 3.29 -15.25
CA ALA A 181 -23.47 3.99 -15.09
C ALA A 181 -23.68 5.49 -15.37
N ASP A 182 -23.21 6.36 -14.47
CA ASP A 182 -23.58 7.78 -14.55
C ASP A 182 -22.57 8.73 -13.87
N ALA A 183 -22.80 10.03 -14.07
CA ALA A 183 -22.10 11.11 -13.40
C ALA A 183 -22.62 11.34 -11.97
N GLY A 184 -21.69 11.66 -11.08
CA GLY A 184 -21.92 12.08 -9.69
C GLY A 184 -22.31 13.54 -9.53
N ALA A 185 -21.86 14.36 -10.48
CA ALA A 185 -21.98 15.81 -10.45
C ALA A 185 -22.15 16.34 -11.88
N ALA A 186 -22.63 17.57 -12.00
CA ALA A 186 -22.71 18.26 -13.28
C ALA A 186 -21.32 18.76 -13.73
N GLY A 187 -21.14 18.96 -15.03
CA GLY A 187 -19.96 19.60 -15.62
C GLY A 187 -18.67 18.79 -15.51
N LEU A 188 -18.75 17.48 -15.27
CA LEU A 188 -17.57 16.62 -15.22
C LEU A 188 -16.86 16.57 -16.58
N GLN A 189 -15.53 16.45 -16.53
CA GLN A 189 -14.69 16.34 -17.71
C GLN A 189 -13.72 15.17 -17.59
N ASN A 190 -13.52 14.44 -18.69
CA ASN A 190 -12.63 13.27 -18.73
C ASN A 190 -12.94 12.25 -17.61
N ALA A 191 -14.24 12.06 -17.33
CA ALA A 191 -14.73 11.20 -16.28
C ALA A 191 -15.26 9.90 -16.88
N THR A 192 -14.84 8.77 -16.32
CA THR A 192 -15.24 7.45 -16.81
C THR A 192 -15.90 6.64 -15.69
N ALA A 193 -17.08 6.09 -15.94
CA ALA A 193 -17.72 5.11 -15.08
C ALA A 193 -18.11 3.86 -15.88
N ILE A 194 -17.55 2.71 -15.51
CA ILE A 194 -17.80 1.44 -16.21
C ILE A 194 -18.31 0.41 -15.21
N GLY A 195 -19.48 -0.16 -15.44
CA GLY A 195 -20.10 -1.21 -14.65
C GLY A 195 -21.49 -0.85 -14.11
N ASN A 196 -22.18 -1.86 -13.59
CA ASN A 196 -23.52 -1.70 -12.99
C ASN A 196 -23.50 -0.66 -11.85
N ASN A 197 -24.30 0.40 -11.98
CA ASN A 197 -24.40 1.53 -11.07
C ASN A 197 -23.05 2.21 -10.75
N ALA A 198 -22.06 2.12 -11.64
CA ALA A 198 -20.80 2.83 -11.46
C ALA A 198 -21.04 4.35 -11.52
N ARG A 199 -20.49 5.10 -10.55
CA ARG A 199 -20.66 6.55 -10.48
C ARG A 199 -19.35 7.28 -10.25
N VAL A 200 -19.02 8.19 -11.16
CA VAL A 200 -17.81 9.02 -11.10
C VAL A 200 -18.16 10.42 -10.62
N ASN A 201 -17.53 10.90 -9.55
CA ASN A 201 -17.93 12.14 -8.88
C ASN A 201 -17.00 13.32 -9.14
N ILE A 202 -15.87 13.10 -9.82
CA ILE A 202 -14.85 14.12 -10.10
C ILE A 202 -14.32 13.96 -11.53
N SER A 203 -13.80 15.06 -12.09
CA SER A 203 -13.13 15.07 -13.38
C SER A 203 -11.80 14.31 -13.33
N ASN A 204 -11.31 13.87 -14.49
CA ASN A 204 -10.04 13.15 -14.64
C ASN A 204 -9.94 11.87 -13.79
N ALA A 205 -11.04 11.13 -13.70
CA ALA A 205 -11.12 9.93 -12.88
C ALA A 205 -11.83 8.78 -13.61
N VAL A 206 -11.46 7.56 -13.24
CA VAL A 206 -12.08 6.32 -13.70
C VAL A 206 -12.65 5.59 -12.49
N VAL A 207 -13.93 5.23 -12.54
CA VAL A 207 -14.61 4.38 -11.56
C VAL A 207 -15.07 3.09 -12.24
N LEU A 208 -14.66 1.95 -11.67
CA LEU A 208 -14.98 0.62 -12.17
C LEU A 208 -15.95 -0.07 -11.20
N GLY A 209 -17.23 -0.15 -11.60
CA GLY A 209 -18.34 -0.87 -10.95
C GLY A 209 -18.76 -0.38 -9.57
N ASN A 210 -19.91 -0.89 -9.08
CA ASN A 210 -20.28 -0.83 -7.67
C ASN A 210 -19.71 -2.04 -6.93
N GLY A 211 -18.45 -1.96 -6.49
CA GLY A 211 -17.79 -3.06 -5.79
C GLY A 211 -17.01 -4.03 -6.68
N ALA A 212 -16.63 -3.64 -7.90
CA ALA A 212 -15.90 -4.51 -8.80
C ALA A 212 -14.46 -4.78 -8.32
N ASN A 213 -13.97 -5.97 -8.67
CA ASN A 213 -12.56 -6.33 -8.60
C ASN A 213 -11.96 -6.24 -10.01
N VAL A 214 -10.79 -5.60 -10.11
CA VAL A 214 -10.06 -5.40 -11.37
C VAL A 214 -8.95 -6.44 -11.44
N GLY A 215 -9.09 -7.37 -12.38
CA GLY A 215 -8.06 -8.35 -12.70
C GLY A 215 -7.26 -7.92 -13.93
N ILE A 216 -5.93 -7.85 -13.81
CA ILE A 216 -5.02 -7.64 -14.94
C ILE A 216 -4.19 -8.92 -15.09
N GLY A 217 -4.44 -9.67 -16.16
CA GLY A 217 -3.88 -11.02 -16.33
C GLY A 217 -4.53 -12.11 -15.47
N ASN A 218 -5.56 -11.76 -14.69
CA ASN A 218 -6.33 -12.69 -13.85
C ASN A 218 -7.84 -12.52 -14.10
N SER A 219 -8.54 -13.58 -14.51
CA SER A 219 -10.00 -13.57 -14.75
C SER A 219 -10.84 -13.76 -13.48
N ALA A 220 -10.23 -14.16 -12.36
CA ALA A 220 -10.87 -14.35 -11.06
C ALA A 220 -10.13 -13.56 -9.95
N PRO A 221 -10.15 -12.21 -10.01
CA PRO A 221 -9.47 -11.37 -9.03
C PRO A 221 -10.11 -11.46 -7.63
N SER A 222 -9.30 -11.80 -6.63
CA SER A 222 -9.68 -11.90 -5.21
C SER A 222 -9.55 -10.58 -4.42
N ALA A 223 -8.93 -9.57 -5.02
CA ALA A 223 -8.74 -8.25 -4.43
C ALA A 223 -9.28 -7.17 -5.38
N ARG A 224 -9.50 -5.96 -4.86
CA ARG A 224 -10.01 -4.82 -5.66
C ARG A 224 -9.15 -4.54 -6.89
N LEU A 225 -7.83 -4.70 -6.75
CA LEU A 225 -6.89 -4.73 -7.86
C LEU A 225 -6.00 -5.97 -7.68
N HIS A 226 -6.05 -6.90 -8.63
CA HIS A 226 -5.24 -8.11 -8.64
C HIS A 226 -4.52 -8.21 -9.98
N VAL A 227 -3.20 -8.04 -9.94
CA VAL A 227 -2.34 -8.04 -11.13
C VAL A 227 -1.46 -9.29 -11.12
N THR A 228 -1.33 -9.97 -12.25
CA THR A 228 -0.38 -11.07 -12.43
C THR A 228 0.14 -11.11 -13.86
N THR A 229 1.41 -11.44 -14.02
CA THR A 229 2.00 -11.72 -15.35
C THR A 229 1.93 -13.21 -15.71
N GLY A 230 1.56 -14.08 -14.77
CA GLY A 230 1.71 -15.53 -14.89
C GLY A 230 3.15 -16.05 -14.76
N VAL A 231 4.13 -15.17 -14.48
CA VAL A 231 5.55 -15.53 -14.37
C VAL A 231 6.03 -15.31 -12.93
N ALA A 232 6.68 -16.32 -12.35
CA ALA A 232 7.22 -16.24 -10.99
C ALA A 232 8.21 -15.08 -10.84
N ASN A 233 8.17 -14.43 -9.67
CA ASN A 233 9.03 -13.29 -9.30
C ASN A 233 8.87 -12.03 -10.17
N GLN A 234 7.75 -11.88 -10.89
CA GLN A 234 7.41 -10.67 -11.64
C GLN A 234 6.05 -10.13 -11.18
N SER A 235 6.05 -8.98 -10.49
CA SER A 235 4.81 -8.39 -9.96
C SER A 235 3.83 -7.95 -11.06
N GLY A 236 4.33 -7.62 -12.26
CA GLY A 236 3.57 -6.99 -13.32
C GLY A 236 3.29 -5.50 -13.10
N LEU A 237 3.59 -4.97 -11.89
CA LEU A 237 3.48 -3.56 -11.57
C LEU A 237 4.84 -2.89 -11.76
N ARG A 238 4.92 -1.95 -12.70
CA ARG A 238 6.12 -1.15 -12.96
C ARG A 238 5.78 0.33 -12.94
N LEU A 239 6.57 1.09 -12.18
CA LEU A 239 6.51 2.55 -12.15
C LEU A 239 7.73 3.09 -12.91
N GLU A 240 7.49 3.73 -14.05
CA GLU A 240 8.56 4.33 -14.86
C GLU A 240 9.03 5.68 -14.30
N ASN A 241 10.22 6.12 -14.75
CA ASN A 241 10.81 7.42 -14.44
C ASN A 241 11.14 7.65 -12.95
N LEU A 242 11.14 6.59 -12.13
CA LEU A 242 11.78 6.59 -10.82
C LEU A 242 13.27 6.28 -11.01
N THR A 243 14.12 7.19 -10.54
CA THR A 243 15.59 7.05 -10.59
C THR A 243 16.16 7.14 -9.19
N SER A 244 17.48 6.91 -9.04
CA SER A 244 18.17 7.16 -7.76
C SER A 244 18.12 8.62 -7.30
N ALA A 245 17.79 9.55 -8.20
CA ALA A 245 17.60 10.97 -7.89
C ALA A 245 16.15 11.32 -7.51
N SER A 246 15.19 10.39 -7.63
CA SER A 246 13.81 10.64 -7.23
C SER A 246 13.75 10.89 -5.71
N PRO A 247 13.26 12.06 -5.27
CA PRO A 247 13.34 12.44 -3.86
C PRO A 247 12.43 11.55 -3.01
N ALA A 248 13.00 10.92 -1.98
CA ALA A 248 12.22 10.38 -0.88
C ALA A 248 11.76 11.57 0.00
N SER A 249 10.62 12.17 -0.34
CA SER A 249 10.07 13.34 0.36
C SER A 249 9.64 13.05 1.81
N ALA A 250 9.58 11.78 2.21
CA ALA A 250 9.22 11.33 3.54
C ALA A 250 10.46 10.90 4.35
N SER A 251 11.43 11.80 4.53
CA SER A 251 12.46 11.58 5.55
C SER A 251 11.78 11.62 6.92
N ASN A 252 11.95 10.56 7.73
CA ASN A 252 11.37 10.34 9.07
C ASN A 252 9.97 9.69 9.17
N GLN A 253 9.37 9.19 8.09
CA GLN A 253 8.16 8.35 8.22
C GLN A 253 8.55 6.89 8.43
N THR A 254 8.11 6.31 9.54
CA THR A 254 8.31 4.89 9.87
C THR A 254 7.41 3.98 9.03
N LYS A 255 6.83 4.40 7.91
CA LYS A 255 5.83 3.62 7.18
C LYS A 255 6.08 3.65 5.68
N PHE A 256 6.03 2.49 5.05
CA PHE A 256 6.17 2.30 3.60
C PHE A 256 5.23 1.19 3.12
N LEU A 257 4.89 1.18 1.83
CA LEU A 257 4.14 0.05 1.27
C LEU A 257 5.11 -1.10 0.97
N THR A 258 4.78 -2.29 1.45
CA THR A 258 5.48 -3.55 1.16
C THR A 258 4.45 -4.62 0.82
N VAL A 259 4.89 -5.84 0.55
CA VAL A 259 4.01 -6.99 0.33
C VAL A 259 4.19 -8.06 1.40
N ASP A 260 3.12 -8.80 1.72
CA ASP A 260 3.17 -10.01 2.55
C ASP A 260 3.61 -11.25 1.75
N ALA A 261 3.66 -12.42 2.40
CA ALA A 261 4.02 -13.68 1.74
C ALA A 261 3.03 -14.14 0.65
N SER A 262 1.82 -13.54 0.62
CA SER A 262 0.79 -13.78 -0.40
C SER A 262 0.79 -12.70 -1.50
N GLY A 263 1.67 -11.71 -1.43
CA GLY A 263 1.77 -10.60 -2.38
C GLY A 263 0.79 -9.45 -2.13
N ASN A 264 0.05 -9.44 -1.00
CA ASN A 264 -0.86 -8.33 -0.69
C ASN A 264 -0.08 -7.09 -0.28
N VAL A 265 -0.48 -5.92 -0.78
CA VAL A 265 0.13 -4.65 -0.38
C VAL A 265 -0.29 -4.31 1.06
N ILE A 266 0.70 -4.20 1.94
CA ILE A 266 0.54 -3.88 3.36
C ILE A 266 1.40 -2.67 3.75
N LEU A 267 1.07 -2.04 4.87
CA LEU A 267 1.86 -0.95 5.43
C LEU A 267 2.97 -1.53 6.32
N GLY A 268 4.20 -1.53 5.82
CA GLY A 268 5.39 -1.92 6.56
C GLY A 268 5.93 -0.78 7.41
N SER A 269 6.57 -1.10 8.54
CA SER A 269 7.29 -0.14 9.37
C SER A 269 8.64 -0.69 9.82
N PRO A 270 9.71 0.12 9.84
CA PRO A 270 10.97 -0.27 10.49
C PRO A 270 10.81 -0.53 12.00
N ALA A 271 9.77 0.04 12.63
CA ALA A 271 9.56 0.03 14.08
C ALA A 271 8.30 -0.74 14.54
N SER A 272 7.37 -1.12 13.65
CA SER A 272 6.20 -1.92 14.02
C SER A 272 5.84 -3.01 13.02
N SER A 273 5.76 -4.24 13.54
CA SER A 273 5.04 -5.41 13.01
C SER A 273 5.40 -5.96 11.63
N GLY A 274 6.56 -5.63 11.06
CA GLY A 274 7.10 -6.27 9.85
C GLY A 274 8.31 -7.20 10.10
N ARG A 275 8.67 -7.48 11.35
CA ARG A 275 9.72 -8.43 11.69
C ARG A 275 9.10 -9.75 12.17
N GLU A 276 8.88 -10.67 11.25
CA GLU A 276 9.28 -12.07 11.46
C GLU A 276 10.82 -12.08 11.48
N ALA A 277 11.37 -11.52 12.56
CA ALA A 277 12.75 -11.53 13.00
C ALA A 277 12.70 -10.99 14.43
N ALA A 278 12.16 -11.82 15.32
CA ALA A 278 12.12 -11.56 16.74
C ALA A 278 13.51 -11.14 17.26
N THR A 279 13.49 -10.23 18.24
CA THR A 279 14.57 -9.95 19.21
C THR A 279 15.90 -9.46 18.67
N GLU A 280 16.05 -8.14 18.49
CA GLU A 280 17.37 -7.49 18.51
C GLU A 280 17.28 -6.10 19.13
N ALA A 281 17.54 -6.02 20.44
CA ALA A 281 18.25 -4.90 21.07
C ALA A 281 18.69 -5.29 22.50
N PHE A 282 19.34 -6.46 22.65
CA PHE A 282 19.93 -6.89 23.93
C PHE A 282 21.09 -5.97 24.37
N TRP A 283 21.63 -5.15 23.48
CA TRP A 283 22.75 -4.24 23.72
C TRP A 283 22.45 -2.82 23.25
N GLN A 284 22.56 -1.85 24.15
CA GLN A 284 22.35 -0.43 23.87
C GLN A 284 23.54 0.39 24.36
N LYS A 285 23.91 1.45 23.66
CA LYS A 285 24.87 2.44 24.19
C LYS A 285 24.14 3.34 25.19
N ASN A 286 24.70 3.54 26.37
CA ASN A 286 24.23 4.55 27.32
C ASN A 286 24.73 5.95 26.93
N ASP A 287 24.26 6.97 27.66
CA ASP A 287 24.59 8.38 27.41
C ASP A 287 26.09 8.70 27.56
N ALA A 288 26.86 7.82 28.19
CA ALA A 288 28.32 7.89 28.28
C ALA A 288 29.05 7.15 27.14
N GLY A 289 28.31 6.64 26.15
CA GLY A 289 28.86 5.89 25.01
C GLY A 289 29.23 4.44 25.31
N LEU A 290 28.86 3.91 26.49
CA LEU A 290 29.18 2.54 26.92
C LEU A 290 28.07 1.57 26.48
N LEU A 291 28.45 0.42 25.92
CA LEU A 291 27.50 -0.66 25.60
C LEU A 291 27.02 -1.35 26.89
N GLN A 292 25.71 -1.47 27.08
CA GLN A 292 25.05 -2.09 28.23
C GLN A 292 23.90 -3.01 27.80
N ALA A 293 23.66 -4.06 28.59
CA ALA A 293 22.46 -4.89 28.50
C ALA A 293 21.40 -4.37 29.49
N PRO A 294 20.36 -3.66 29.03
CA PRO A 294 19.46 -2.89 29.90
C PRO A 294 18.57 -3.77 30.80
N ASN A 295 18.33 -5.03 30.44
CA ASN A 295 17.42 -5.93 31.14
C ASN A 295 18.10 -6.76 32.25
N ALA A 296 19.37 -6.48 32.56
CA ALA A 296 20.18 -7.29 33.47
C ALA A 296 20.37 -8.76 33.05
N ASP A 297 20.21 -9.05 31.76
CA ASP A 297 20.43 -10.36 31.15
C ASP A 297 21.91 -10.78 31.30
N ALA A 298 22.15 -12.09 31.44
CA ALA A 298 23.49 -12.63 31.54
C ALA A 298 24.15 -12.77 30.15
N VAL A 299 25.45 -12.52 30.09
CA VAL A 299 26.27 -12.69 28.89
C VAL A 299 26.89 -14.09 28.88
N VAL A 300 26.65 -14.85 27.81
CA VAL A 300 27.12 -16.23 27.67
C VAL A 300 27.98 -16.37 26.43
N ILE A 301 29.21 -16.85 26.59
CA ILE A 301 30.14 -17.13 25.49
C ILE A 301 30.43 -18.64 25.48
N GLY A 302 29.91 -19.37 24.49
CA GLY A 302 30.06 -20.82 24.38
C GLY A 302 28.95 -21.46 23.54
N LYS A 303 29.13 -22.70 23.08
CA LYS A 303 28.12 -23.44 22.31
C LYS A 303 27.27 -24.32 23.24
N ASN A 304 25.96 -24.46 22.94
CA ASN A 304 25.01 -25.38 23.60
C ASN A 304 24.67 -25.13 25.09
N LEU A 305 24.85 -23.90 25.58
CA LEU A 305 24.47 -23.54 26.96
C LEU A 305 22.97 -23.19 27.01
N LYS A 306 22.21 -23.86 27.88
CA LYS A 306 20.76 -23.64 28.05
C LYS A 306 20.41 -22.60 29.12
N SER A 307 21.33 -22.31 30.04
CA SER A 307 21.14 -21.34 31.12
C SER A 307 22.49 -20.94 31.73
N THR A 308 22.57 -19.77 32.36
CA THR A 308 23.70 -19.41 33.23
C THR A 308 23.55 -20.02 34.62
N PRO A 309 24.66 -20.34 35.30
CA PRO A 309 24.63 -20.66 36.73
C PRO A 309 24.05 -19.48 37.53
N ALA A 310 23.25 -19.79 38.56
CA ALA A 310 22.61 -18.77 39.39
C ALA A 310 23.68 -17.87 40.06
N GLY A 311 23.48 -16.55 39.99
CA GLY A 311 24.39 -15.57 40.59
C GLY A 311 25.46 -14.98 39.66
N TYR A 312 25.60 -15.47 38.43
CA TYR A 312 26.59 -14.98 37.46
C TYR A 312 25.94 -14.20 36.31
N ARG A 313 26.49 -13.02 35.99
CA ARG A 313 26.08 -12.18 34.84
C ARG A 313 26.98 -12.31 33.62
N LEU A 314 28.15 -12.96 33.75
CA LEU A 314 29.05 -13.30 32.65
C LEU A 314 29.52 -14.75 32.85
N PHE A 315 29.29 -15.60 31.85
CA PHE A 315 29.77 -16.97 31.81
C PHE A 315 30.50 -17.23 30.50
N VAL A 316 31.70 -17.80 30.57
CA VAL A 316 32.54 -18.12 29.41
C VAL A 316 32.94 -19.59 29.48
N ALA A 317 32.43 -20.40 28.55
CA ALA A 317 32.90 -21.77 28.37
C ALA A 317 34.32 -21.76 27.80
N ASP A 318 35.11 -22.80 28.11
CA ASP A 318 36.49 -22.99 27.64
C ASP A 318 37.52 -21.96 28.15
N GLY A 319 37.12 -21.09 29.08
CA GLY A 319 38.02 -20.20 29.83
C GLY A 319 38.23 -18.82 29.19
N ILE A 320 39.07 -18.01 29.85
CA ILE A 320 39.37 -16.63 29.44
C ILE A 320 40.89 -16.47 29.36
N LEU A 321 41.41 -16.14 28.18
CA LEU A 321 42.80 -15.70 28.02
C LEU A 321 42.83 -14.16 28.08
N THR A 322 43.57 -13.60 29.03
CA THR A 322 43.68 -12.14 29.21
C THR A 322 45.06 -11.76 29.74
N GLU A 323 45.55 -10.59 29.34
CA GLU A 323 46.82 -10.02 29.82
C GLU A 323 46.73 -9.54 31.28
N LYS A 324 45.52 -9.19 31.76
CA LYS A 324 45.33 -8.66 33.11
C LYS A 324 43.93 -8.95 33.64
N VAL A 325 43.87 -9.43 34.88
CA VAL A 325 42.64 -9.51 35.69
C VAL A 325 42.83 -8.63 36.93
N LYS A 326 41.87 -7.75 37.21
CA LYS A 326 41.79 -7.01 38.48
C LYS A 326 40.51 -7.41 39.17
N VAL A 327 40.61 -8.05 40.33
CA VAL A 327 39.46 -8.39 41.18
C VAL A 327 39.43 -7.42 42.35
N ALA A 328 38.32 -6.71 42.53
CA ALA A 328 38.13 -5.81 43.66
C ALA A 328 37.30 -6.52 44.73
N VAL A 329 37.74 -6.45 45.98
CA VAL A 329 36.92 -6.85 47.13
C VAL A 329 35.93 -5.74 47.46
N LYS A 330 34.71 -6.13 47.86
CA LYS A 330 33.62 -5.18 48.11
C LYS A 330 33.83 -4.36 49.39
N ASN A 331 34.41 -4.99 50.42
CA ASN A 331 34.68 -4.36 51.71
C ASN A 331 36.13 -4.63 52.13
N SER A 332 36.73 -3.71 52.89
CA SER A 332 38.07 -3.90 53.46
C SER A 332 38.13 -5.05 54.47
N SER A 333 37.01 -5.40 55.11
CA SER A 333 36.91 -6.54 56.03
C SER A 333 37.13 -7.90 55.36
N ASP A 334 37.01 -7.96 54.03
CA ASP A 334 37.22 -9.19 53.26
C ASP A 334 38.70 -9.38 52.90
N TRP A 335 39.58 -8.46 53.31
CA TRP A 335 41.03 -8.53 53.14
C TRP A 335 41.73 -8.91 54.46
N SER A 336 42.86 -9.62 54.38
CA SER A 336 43.41 -10.40 55.50
C SER A 336 44.21 -9.64 56.57
N ASP A 337 44.17 -8.31 56.61
CA ASP A 337 45.10 -7.49 57.43
C ASP A 337 44.87 -7.54 58.95
N TYR A 338 44.13 -8.54 59.46
CA TYR A 338 43.73 -8.67 60.86
C TYR A 338 44.59 -9.67 61.65
N VAL A 339 45.47 -10.44 61.01
CA VAL A 339 46.30 -11.46 61.68
C VAL A 339 47.36 -10.82 62.58
N PHE A 340 47.74 -9.57 62.32
CA PHE A 340 48.68 -8.79 63.14
C PHE A 340 48.03 -7.99 64.27
N ALA A 341 46.70 -8.09 64.46
CA ALA A 341 46.04 -7.42 65.57
C ALA A 341 46.46 -8.02 66.92
N ASP A 342 46.57 -7.18 67.96
CA ASP A 342 47.02 -7.59 69.30
C ASP A 342 46.12 -8.66 69.95
N ASP A 343 44.86 -8.76 69.51
CA ASP A 343 43.87 -9.73 69.99
C ASP A 343 43.75 -11.00 69.12
N TYR A 344 44.58 -11.12 68.07
CA TYR A 344 44.55 -12.27 67.18
C TYR A 344 45.04 -13.55 67.89
N LYS A 345 44.16 -14.54 67.97
CA LYS A 345 44.45 -15.83 68.60
C LYS A 345 45.10 -16.79 67.61
N LEU A 346 46.43 -16.75 67.54
CA LEU A 346 47.20 -17.72 66.77
C LEU A 346 46.93 -19.14 67.29
N ARG A 347 46.56 -20.05 66.39
CA ARG A 347 46.38 -21.47 66.74
C ARG A 347 47.71 -22.08 67.15
N SER A 348 47.69 -23.14 67.96
CA SER A 348 48.93 -23.87 68.26
C SER A 348 49.33 -24.75 67.07
N LEU A 349 50.62 -24.99 66.86
CA LEU A 349 51.12 -25.85 65.78
C LEU A 349 50.60 -27.29 65.93
N GLU A 350 50.39 -27.78 67.15
CA GLU A 350 49.82 -29.10 67.41
C GLU A 350 48.36 -29.18 66.92
N SER A 351 47.58 -28.11 67.12
CA SER A 351 46.19 -28.03 66.63
C SER A 351 46.14 -27.97 65.11
N VAL A 352 47.07 -27.25 64.48
CA VAL A 352 47.17 -27.17 63.02
C VAL A 352 47.59 -28.53 62.44
N GLU A 353 48.59 -29.19 63.03
CA GLU A 353 49.05 -30.52 62.61
C GLU A 353 47.91 -31.56 62.67
N ALA A 354 47.15 -31.57 63.77
CA ALA A 354 45.98 -32.44 63.91
C ALA A 354 44.93 -32.17 62.82
N PHE A 355 44.66 -30.90 62.50
CA PHE A 355 43.72 -30.52 61.45
C PHE A 355 44.19 -30.96 60.07
N VAL A 356 45.46 -30.73 59.73
CA VAL A 356 46.04 -31.10 58.43
C VAL A 356 46.07 -32.63 58.24
N LYS A 357 46.39 -33.39 59.31
CA LYS A 357 46.36 -34.86 59.27
C LYS A 357 44.97 -35.38 58.94
N ALA A 358 43.93 -34.78 59.53
CA ALA A 358 42.53 -35.17 59.37
C ALA A 358 41.92 -34.71 58.03
N ASN A 359 42.12 -33.45 57.63
CA ASN A 359 41.39 -32.82 56.54
C ASN A 359 42.20 -32.67 55.25
N LYS A 360 43.51 -32.94 55.27
CA LYS A 360 44.42 -32.84 54.11
C LYS A 360 44.52 -31.45 53.45
N HIS A 361 43.98 -30.42 54.08
CA HIS A 361 44.13 -29.02 53.68
C HIS A 361 44.38 -28.14 54.92
N LEU A 362 44.79 -26.88 54.70
CA LEU A 362 45.00 -25.92 55.78
C LEU A 362 43.67 -25.42 56.34
N PRO A 363 43.58 -25.06 57.64
CA PRO A 363 42.38 -24.47 58.20
C PRO A 363 41.88 -23.24 57.45
N GLY A 364 40.64 -23.29 56.98
CA GLY A 364 40.00 -22.18 56.26
C GLY A 364 40.38 -22.05 54.78
N VAL A 365 41.30 -22.85 54.27
CA VAL A 365 41.50 -23.04 52.82
C VAL A 365 40.52 -24.13 52.37
N PRO A 366 39.76 -23.94 51.27
CA PRO A 366 38.79 -24.94 50.80
C PRO A 366 39.47 -26.25 50.40
N SER A 367 38.73 -27.37 50.53
CA SER A 367 39.21 -28.68 50.05
C SER A 367 39.16 -28.77 48.52
N ALA A 368 39.89 -29.73 47.94
CA ALA A 368 39.87 -29.95 46.49
C ALA A 368 38.45 -30.25 45.98
N GLU A 369 37.65 -31.00 46.75
CA GLU A 369 36.26 -31.30 46.43
C GLU A 369 35.39 -30.05 46.41
N GLN A 370 35.55 -29.15 47.39
CA GLN A 370 34.82 -27.87 47.44
C GLN A 370 35.17 -26.98 46.25
N VAL A 371 36.44 -26.93 45.85
CA VAL A 371 36.90 -26.16 44.68
C VAL A 371 36.27 -26.67 43.39
N VAL A 372 36.11 -27.99 43.24
CA VAL A 372 35.49 -28.58 42.05
C VAL A 372 33.99 -28.31 41.99
N SER A 373 33.28 -28.35 43.12
CA SER A 373 31.82 -28.15 43.14
C SER A 373 31.40 -26.68 43.13
N GLU A 374 32.13 -25.80 43.81
CA GLU A 374 31.72 -24.42 44.08
C GLU A 374 32.58 -23.38 43.35
N GLY A 375 33.74 -23.78 42.82
CA GLY A 375 34.74 -22.86 42.27
C GLY A 375 35.53 -22.11 43.35
N VAL A 376 36.48 -21.28 42.93
CA VAL A 376 37.29 -20.45 43.84
C VAL A 376 37.10 -18.99 43.49
N ASP A 377 36.70 -18.20 44.48
CA ASP A 377 36.77 -16.74 44.41
C ASP A 377 38.24 -16.33 44.57
N MET A 378 38.82 -15.82 43.49
CA MET A 378 40.24 -15.45 43.42
C MET A 378 40.62 -14.44 44.51
N ALA A 379 39.77 -13.44 44.78
CA ALA A 379 40.09 -12.43 45.80
C ALA A 379 40.04 -13.01 47.22
N LYS A 380 39.06 -13.88 47.51
CA LYS A 380 39.00 -14.57 48.81
C LYS A 380 40.16 -15.54 48.99
N MET A 381 40.56 -16.23 47.93
CA MET A 381 41.70 -17.15 47.99
C MET A 381 43.00 -16.40 48.23
N ASP A 382 43.24 -15.29 47.52
CA ASP A 382 44.42 -14.46 47.73
C ASP A 382 44.46 -13.87 49.15
N ALA A 383 43.32 -13.39 49.65
CA ALA A 383 43.21 -12.95 51.05
C ALA A 383 43.49 -14.11 52.01
N LYS A 384 42.95 -15.30 51.77
CA LYS A 384 43.18 -16.47 52.63
C LYS A 384 44.62 -16.96 52.59
N LEU A 385 45.27 -16.88 51.43
CA LEU A 385 46.70 -17.18 51.30
C LEU A 385 47.54 -16.15 52.06
N LEU A 386 47.19 -14.87 51.99
CA LEU A 386 47.84 -13.82 52.78
C LEU A 386 47.70 -14.10 54.28
N GLU A 387 46.50 -14.48 54.76
CA GLU A 387 46.27 -14.88 56.17
C GLU A 387 47.25 -15.96 56.62
N LYS A 388 47.48 -16.97 55.78
CA LYS A 388 48.38 -18.08 56.09
C LYS A 388 49.85 -17.70 56.02
N ILE A 389 50.22 -16.77 55.15
CA ILE A 389 51.57 -16.21 55.13
C ILE A 389 51.82 -15.40 56.41
N GLU A 390 50.83 -14.64 56.88
CA GLU A 390 50.92 -13.86 58.12
C GLU A 390 50.99 -14.75 59.36
N GLU A 391 50.13 -15.79 59.46
CA GLU A 391 50.19 -16.81 60.50
C GLU A 391 51.56 -17.51 60.51
N LEU A 392 52.06 -17.91 59.33
CA LEU A 392 53.39 -18.50 59.16
C LEU A 392 54.49 -17.55 59.64
N THR A 393 54.37 -16.26 59.35
CA THR A 393 55.31 -15.23 59.80
C THR A 393 55.33 -15.15 61.33
N LEU A 394 54.17 -15.19 62.00
CA LEU A 394 54.09 -15.23 63.45
C LEU A 394 54.72 -16.50 64.04
N TYR A 395 54.48 -17.68 63.44
CA TYR A 395 55.14 -18.92 63.85
C TYR A 395 56.66 -18.84 63.70
N MET A 396 57.19 -18.25 62.62
CA MET A 396 58.63 -18.06 62.43
C MET A 396 59.24 -17.10 63.47
N ILE A 397 58.53 -16.02 63.82
CA ILE A 397 58.96 -15.10 64.88
C ILE A 397 59.00 -15.83 66.23
N GLN A 398 57.97 -16.62 66.54
CA GLN A 398 57.92 -17.41 67.78
C GLN A 398 59.05 -18.45 67.82
N LEU A 399 59.24 -19.19 66.72
CA LEU A 399 60.30 -20.19 66.58
C LEU A 399 61.70 -19.56 66.76
N LYS A 400 61.93 -18.37 66.17
CA LYS A 400 63.19 -17.64 66.32
C LYS A 400 63.41 -17.23 67.78
N LYS A 401 62.39 -16.67 68.45
CA LYS A 401 62.48 -16.30 69.88
C LYS A 401 62.79 -17.52 70.76
N ASP A 402 62.18 -18.66 70.49
CA ASP A 402 62.43 -19.89 71.25
C ASP A 402 63.81 -20.48 70.95
N SER A 403 64.28 -20.40 69.70
CA SER A 403 65.65 -20.77 69.33
C SER A 403 66.68 -19.86 70.00
N ASP A 404 66.49 -18.54 69.99
CA ASP A 404 67.39 -17.57 70.63
C ASP A 404 67.44 -17.80 72.15
N ARG A 405 66.29 -18.07 72.79
CA ARG A 405 66.26 -18.47 74.21
C ARG A 405 67.06 -19.74 74.46
N ARG A 406 66.92 -20.75 73.61
CA ARG A 406 67.63 -22.02 73.75
C ARG A 406 69.13 -21.87 73.51
N ILE A 407 69.53 -21.06 72.54
CA ILE A 407 70.93 -20.70 72.29
C ILE A 407 71.51 -19.99 73.52
N ASN A 408 70.84 -18.93 74.02
CA ASN A 408 71.30 -18.20 75.20
C ASN A 408 71.40 -19.12 76.44
N GLN A 409 70.46 -20.05 76.60
CA GLN A 409 70.49 -21.02 77.69
C GLN A 409 71.66 -22.00 77.54
N LEU A 410 71.90 -22.53 76.34
CA LEU A 410 73.04 -23.40 76.03
C LEU A 410 74.39 -22.67 76.15
N GLU A 411 74.46 -21.38 75.81
CA GLU A 411 75.65 -20.55 76.02
C GLU A 411 75.95 -20.38 77.50
N LYS A 412 74.92 -20.15 78.32
CA LYS A 412 75.05 -20.05 79.77
C LYS A 412 75.49 -21.37 80.40
N GLU A 413 74.87 -22.49 80.01
CA GLU A 413 75.26 -23.84 80.44
C GLU A 413 76.71 -24.17 80.02
N ASN A 414 77.12 -23.78 78.80
CA ASN A 414 78.51 -23.94 78.34
C ASN A 414 79.50 -23.08 79.12
N GLN A 415 79.13 -21.85 79.52
CA GLN A 415 79.98 -21.01 80.38
C GLN A 415 80.16 -21.64 81.77
N GLU A 416 79.09 -22.16 82.36
CA GLU A 416 79.12 -22.88 83.65
C GLU A 416 79.98 -24.16 83.58
N LEU A 417 79.85 -24.94 82.51
CA LEU A 417 80.70 -26.11 82.22
C LEU A 417 82.18 -25.74 82.05
N LYS A 418 82.49 -24.65 81.34
CA LYS A 418 83.87 -24.17 81.18
C LYS A 418 84.46 -23.72 82.51
N GLN A 419 83.67 -23.12 83.40
CA GLN A 419 84.08 -22.74 84.75
C GLN A 419 84.46 -23.98 85.58
N LEU A 420 83.60 -25.01 85.58
CA LEU A 420 83.83 -26.29 86.28
C LEU A 420 85.06 -27.06 85.77
N ILE A 421 85.36 -26.99 84.46
CA ILE A 421 86.57 -27.59 83.88
C ILE A 421 87.83 -26.84 84.31
N LYS A 422 87.73 -25.52 84.52
CA LYS A 422 88.84 -24.67 84.99
C LYS A 422 89.17 -24.90 86.47
N GLU A 423 88.17 -25.30 87.26
CA GLU A 423 88.34 -25.66 88.69
C GLU A 423 88.86 -27.09 88.91
N ARG A 424 88.92 -27.92 87.86
CA ARG A 424 89.43 -29.31 87.89
C ARG A 424 90.86 -29.48 87.34
N ARG A 425 91.54 -28.39 86.97
CA ARG A 425 92.97 -28.35 86.64
C ARG A 425 93.70 -27.52 87.68
#